data_AF-A0A2T9Y3J7-F1
#
_entry.id   AF-A0A2T9Y3J7-F1
#
_cell.length_a   1.000
_cell.length_b   1.000
_cell.length_c   1.000
_cell.angle_alpha   90.00
_cell.angle_beta   90.00
_cell.angle_gamma   90.00
#
_symmetry.space_group_name_H-M   'P 1'
#
loop_
_entity.id
_entity.type
_entity.pdbx_description
1 polymer ?
#
loop_
_entity_poly.entity_id
_entity_poly.type
_entity_poly.pdbx_seq_one_letter_code
_entity_poly.pdbx_strand_id
1 'polypeptide(L)'
;MSEIQSELPIPSKEDIEKMAFTLAQIYPNPMIPVQFPDFIHNIYNRVYPKYFIYAVLSAGIKHINSDRSMEATYAKNALVLIKNEKDSSNPLILWACMFLITYTAEAHDAKTNSFSQGNYIFHTS
;
A
#
# COMPACT_ATOMS: atom_id res chain seq x y z
N MET A 1 11.11 21.49 3.32
CA MET A 1 11.19 20.78 4.61
C MET A 1 9.87 20.05 4.78
N SER A 2 9.80 18.78 4.36
CA SER A 2 8.53 18.04 4.33
C SER A 2 8.24 17.48 5.71
N GLU A 3 7.20 18.03 6.35
CA GLU A 3 6.67 17.57 7.63
C GLU A 3 6.41 16.06 7.58
N ILE A 4 7.10 15.31 8.44
CA ILE A 4 6.70 13.95 8.77
C ILE A 4 5.35 14.11 9.48
N GLN A 5 4.27 13.70 8.83
CA GLN A 5 2.96 13.70 9.47
C GLN A 5 3.01 12.80 10.71
N SER A 6 2.27 13.19 11.74
CA SER A 6 2.02 12.41 12.95
C SER A 6 1.83 10.93 12.62
N GLU A 7 2.29 10.05 13.51
CA GLU A 7 2.25 8.59 13.31
C GLU A 7 0.91 8.13 12.73
N LEU A 8 0.97 7.54 11.53
CA LEU A 8 -0.24 7.19 10.79
C LEU A 8 -0.95 6.03 11.51
N PRO A 9 -2.30 6.00 11.43
CA PRO A 9 -3.06 4.92 12.05
C PRO A 9 -2.66 3.58 11.44
N ILE A 10 -2.69 2.53 12.26
CA ILE A 10 -2.52 1.16 11.81
C ILE A 10 -3.87 0.47 12.00
N PRO A 11 -4.37 -0.32 11.03
CA PRO A 11 -5.64 -1.02 11.16
C PRO A 11 -5.66 -2.03 12.31
N SER A 12 -6.85 -2.53 12.64
CA SER A 12 -6.98 -3.59 13.63
C SER A 12 -6.25 -4.87 13.16
N LYS A 13 -5.90 -5.76 14.10
CA LYS A 13 -5.25 -7.03 13.75
C LYS A 13 -6.10 -7.88 12.79
N GLU A 14 -7.42 -7.90 13.02
CA GLU A 14 -8.38 -8.61 12.16
C GLU A 14 -8.40 -8.03 10.74
N ASP A 15 -8.33 -6.70 10.61
CA ASP A 15 -8.26 -6.06 9.30
C ASP A 15 -6.93 -6.33 8.61
N ILE A 16 -5.81 -6.30 9.33
CA ILE A 16 -4.49 -6.66 8.75
C ILE A 16 -4.50 -8.10 8.24
N GLU A 17 -5.15 -9.03 8.95
CA GLU A 17 -5.30 -10.41 8.54
C GLU A 17 -6.14 -10.55 7.25
N LYS A 18 -7.32 -9.93 7.21
CA LYS A 18 -8.17 -9.88 5.99
C LYS A 18 -7.44 -9.28 4.81
N MET A 19 -6.74 -8.17 5.03
CA MET A 19 -5.92 -7.49 4.03
C MET A 19 -4.81 -8.40 3.52
N ALA A 20 -4.06 -9.07 4.40
CA ALA A 20 -2.97 -9.96 4.01
C ALA A 20 -3.45 -11.12 3.14
N PHE A 21 -4.57 -11.76 3.49
CA PHE A 21 -5.14 -12.82 2.66
C PHE A 21 -5.62 -12.31 1.30
N THR A 22 -6.25 -11.13 1.26
CA THR A 22 -6.70 -10.52 0.01
C THR A 22 -5.52 -10.17 -0.90
N LEU A 23 -4.46 -9.57 -0.34
CA LEU A 23 -3.24 -9.24 -1.07
C LEU A 23 -2.58 -10.49 -1.66
N ALA A 24 -2.58 -11.61 -0.94
CA ALA A 24 -2.01 -12.86 -1.43
C ALA A 24 -2.78 -13.47 -2.60
N GLN A 25 -4.08 -13.21 -2.69
CA GLN A 25 -4.92 -13.67 -3.79
C GLN A 25 -4.76 -12.80 -5.04
N ILE A 26 -4.68 -11.48 -4.87
CA ILE A 26 -4.71 -10.54 -5.99
C ILE A 26 -3.30 -10.19 -6.48
N TYR A 27 -2.33 -10.09 -5.57
CA TYR A 27 -0.93 -9.77 -5.86
C TYR A 27 -0.01 -10.83 -5.27
N PRO A 28 0.03 -12.04 -5.86
CA PRO A 28 0.89 -13.10 -5.35
C PRO A 28 2.36 -12.68 -5.35
N ASN A 29 2.82 -11.92 -6.36
CA ASN A 29 4.22 -11.49 -6.51
C ASN A 29 4.80 -10.75 -5.28
N PRO A 30 4.20 -9.64 -4.78
CA PRO A 30 4.65 -9.01 -3.55
C PRO A 30 4.39 -9.86 -2.30
N MET A 31 3.67 -10.99 -2.39
CA MET A 31 3.36 -11.85 -1.25
C MET A 31 4.18 -13.16 -1.20
N ILE A 32 5.01 -13.45 -2.20
CA ILE A 32 5.77 -14.72 -2.30
C ILE A 32 6.70 -15.02 -1.10
N PRO A 33 7.39 -14.06 -0.44
CA PRO A 33 8.20 -14.39 0.74
C PRO A 33 7.41 -14.36 2.06
N VAL A 34 6.08 -14.20 2.03
CA VAL A 34 5.32 -13.90 3.25
C VAL A 34 5.22 -15.13 4.16
N GLN A 35 5.56 -14.94 5.44
CA GLN A 35 5.18 -15.85 6.52
C GLN A 35 3.99 -15.21 7.24
N PHE A 36 2.76 -15.62 6.91
CA PHE A 36 1.55 -14.89 7.33
C PHE A 36 1.47 -14.57 8.83
N PRO A 37 1.74 -15.51 9.76
CA PRO A 37 1.66 -15.21 11.18
C PRO A 37 2.60 -14.06 11.58
N ASP A 38 3.85 -14.12 11.14
CA ASP A 38 4.86 -13.11 11.42
C ASP A 38 4.55 -11.80 10.70
N PHE A 39 4.09 -11.87 9.45
CA PHE A 39 3.74 -10.68 8.68
C PHE A 39 2.64 -9.87 9.36
N ILE A 40 1.55 -10.53 9.75
CA ILE A 40 0.42 -9.90 10.45
C ILE A 40 0.88 -9.36 11.82
N HIS A 41 1.61 -10.17 12.59
CA HIS A 41 2.13 -9.79 13.90
C HIS A 41 3.06 -8.57 13.80
N ASN A 42 4.00 -8.57 12.85
CA ASN A 42 5.02 -7.55 12.70
C ASN A 42 4.45 -6.23 12.17
N ILE A 43 3.40 -6.26 11.36
CA ILE A 43 2.66 -5.05 10.97
C ILE A 43 1.90 -4.50 12.17
N TYR A 44 1.09 -5.32 12.85
CA TYR A 44 0.23 -4.89 13.95
C TYR A 44 1.05 -4.31 15.12
N ASN A 45 2.13 -5.01 15.51
CA ASN A 45 3.01 -4.59 16.61
C ASN A 45 4.10 -3.61 16.17
N ARG A 46 4.08 -3.15 14.91
CA ARG A 46 5.05 -2.18 14.36
C ARG A 46 6.51 -2.63 14.49
N VAL A 47 6.75 -3.94 14.37
CA VAL A 47 8.10 -4.54 14.39
C VAL A 47 8.84 -4.26 13.09
N TYR A 48 8.13 -4.28 11.95
CA TYR A 48 8.72 -3.89 10.69
C TYR A 48 9.06 -2.39 10.64
N PRO A 49 10.03 -1.98 9.80
CA PRO A 49 10.29 -0.58 9.54
C PRO A 49 9.03 0.16 9.06
N LYS A 50 8.85 1.39 9.53
CA LYS A 50 7.66 2.21 9.20
C LYS A 50 7.45 2.35 7.69
N TYR A 51 8.54 2.47 6.92
CA TYR A 51 8.45 2.57 5.46
C TYR A 51 7.80 1.32 4.84
N PHE A 52 8.11 0.14 5.37
CA PHE A 52 7.61 -1.12 4.86
C PHE A 52 6.13 -1.26 5.21
N ILE A 53 5.77 -0.99 6.46
CA ILE A 53 4.37 -1.02 6.92
C ILE A 53 3.51 -0.07 6.07
N TYR A 54 3.96 1.17 5.85
CA TYR A 54 3.22 2.13 5.04
C TYR A 54 3.15 1.70 3.57
N ALA A 55 4.18 1.08 3.01
CA ALA A 55 4.11 0.53 1.65
C ALA A 55 3.04 -0.57 1.54
N VAL A 56 2.99 -1.52 2.49
CA VAL A 56 1.93 -2.55 2.53
C VAL A 56 0.54 -1.91 2.63
N LEU A 57 0.35 -0.96 3.55
CA LEU A 57 -0.93 -0.30 3.75
C LEU A 57 -1.37 0.49 2.52
N SER A 58 -0.44 1.10 1.79
CA SER A 58 -0.79 1.82 0.55
C SER A 58 -1.39 0.92 -0.52
N ALA A 59 -0.94 -0.34 -0.61
CA ALA A 59 -1.49 -1.32 -1.55
C ALA A 59 -2.76 -2.01 -1.01
N GLY A 60 -2.85 -2.19 0.32
CA GLY A 60 -3.83 -3.08 0.93
C GLY A 60 -5.06 -2.42 1.56
N ILE A 61 -4.97 -1.18 2.04
CA ILE A 61 -5.99 -0.58 2.93
C ILE A 61 -7.39 -0.54 2.30
N LYS A 62 -7.49 -0.39 0.98
CA LYS A 62 -8.74 -0.37 0.23
C LYS A 62 -9.56 -1.66 0.29
N HIS A 63 -8.93 -2.77 0.69
CA HIS A 63 -9.57 -4.07 0.81
C HIS A 63 -10.24 -4.28 2.17
N ILE A 64 -10.02 -3.35 3.11
CA ILE A 64 -10.57 -3.39 4.47
C ILE A 64 -11.27 -2.09 4.87
N ASN A 65 -11.02 -1.00 4.15
CA ASN A 65 -11.71 0.27 4.31
C ASN A 65 -12.16 0.77 2.92
N SER A 66 -13.43 1.20 2.81
CA SER A 66 -13.96 1.81 1.59
C SER A 66 -13.35 3.19 1.30
N ASP A 67 -12.84 3.87 2.33
CA ASP A 67 -12.15 5.14 2.17
C ASP A 67 -10.70 4.93 1.70
N ARG A 68 -10.47 5.28 0.43
CA ARG A 68 -9.18 5.22 -0.27
C ARG A 68 -8.28 6.43 0.01
N SER A 69 -8.76 7.44 0.73
CA SER A 69 -8.04 8.71 0.95
C SER A 69 -6.65 8.51 1.59
N MET A 70 -6.49 7.45 2.38
CA MET A 70 -5.26 7.16 3.11
C MET A 70 -4.19 6.45 2.27
N GLU A 71 -4.54 5.81 1.15
CA GLU A 71 -3.60 5.06 0.30
C GLU A 71 -2.42 5.94 -0.14
N ALA A 72 -2.73 7.12 -0.70
CA ALA A 72 -1.75 8.07 -1.18
C ALA A 72 -0.86 8.63 -0.05
N THR A 73 -1.46 8.84 1.14
CA THR A 73 -0.75 9.31 2.33
C THR A 73 0.27 8.27 2.81
N TYR A 74 -0.12 6.99 2.86
CA TYR A 74 0.80 5.91 3.18
C TYR A 74 1.92 5.78 2.13
N ALA A 75 1.58 5.80 0.84
CA ALA A 75 2.57 5.69 -0.24
C ALA A 75 3.61 6.82 -0.19
N LYS A 76 3.16 8.07 -0.01
CA LYS A 76 4.03 9.24 0.10
C LYS A 76 4.96 9.13 1.31
N ASN A 77 4.44 8.74 2.47
CA ASN A 77 5.25 8.58 3.68
C ASN A 77 6.26 7.44 3.56
N ALA A 78 5.85 6.30 2.99
CA ALA A 78 6.74 5.18 2.69
C ALA A 78 7.91 5.63 1.82
N LEU A 79 7.64 6.36 0.73
CA LEU A 79 8.67 6.85 -0.18
C LEU A 79 9.63 7.84 0.48
N VAL A 80 9.13 8.76 1.32
CA VAL A 80 9.97 9.70 2.08
C VAL A 80 10.89 8.94 3.04
N LEU A 81 10.37 7.93 3.74
CA LEU A 81 11.15 7.13 4.67
C LEU A 81 12.19 6.26 3.96
N ILE A 82 11.85 5.63 2.82
CA ILE A 82 12.81 4.86 2.01
C ILE A 82 13.98 5.74 1.55
N LYS A 83 13.70 6.97 1.09
CA LYS A 83 14.75 7.91 0.64
C LYS A 83 15.73 8.32 1.74
N ASN A 84 15.29 8.26 2.99
CA ASN A 84 16.09 8.60 4.15
C ASN A 84 16.74 7.38 4.81
N GLU A 85 16.47 6.17 4.30
CA GLU A 85 17.05 4.94 4.81
C GLU A 85 18.55 4.89 4.48
N LYS A 86 19.37 4.57 5.49
CA LYS A 86 20.83 4.55 5.37
C LYS A 86 21.33 3.15 5.03
N ASP A 87 20.62 2.13 5.48
CA ASP A 87 20.95 0.75 5.17
C ASP A 87 20.33 0.33 3.83
N SER A 88 21.04 0.62 2.75
CA SER A 88 20.64 0.21 1.39
C SER A 88 20.67 -1.30 1.16
N SER A 89 21.24 -2.07 2.09
CA SER A 89 21.30 -3.54 1.98
C SER A 89 20.05 -4.23 2.55
N ASN A 90 19.16 -3.48 3.20
CA ASN A 90 17.95 -4.04 3.79
C ASN A 90 16.97 -4.53 2.70
N PRO A 91 16.68 -5.85 2.63
CA PRO A 91 15.80 -6.41 1.60
C PRO A 91 14.35 -5.90 1.70
N LEU A 92 13.94 -5.38 2.86
CA LEU A 92 12.62 -4.79 3.05
C LEU A 92 12.42 -3.53 2.19
N ILE A 93 13.50 -2.86 1.76
CA ILE A 93 13.41 -1.73 0.82
C ILE A 93 12.86 -2.21 -0.53
N LEU A 94 13.44 -3.29 -1.07
CA LEU A 94 12.99 -3.86 -2.33
C LEU A 94 11.55 -4.36 -2.21
N TRP A 95 11.23 -5.00 -1.08
CA TRP A 95 9.89 -5.50 -0.83
C TRP A 95 8.86 -4.35 -0.69
N ALA A 96 9.22 -3.26 -0.01
CA ALA A 96 8.39 -2.05 0.04
C ALA A 96 8.18 -1.45 -1.36
N CYS A 97 9.20 -1.41 -2.20
CA CYS A 97 9.08 -0.97 -3.59
C CYS A 97 8.09 -1.82 -4.38
N MET A 98 8.04 -3.14 -4.18
CA MET A 98 7.05 -4.00 -4.83
C MET A 98 5.61 -3.60 -4.47
N PHE A 99 5.33 -3.33 -3.20
CA PHE A 99 4.00 -2.84 -2.78
C PHE A 99 3.68 -1.44 -3.32
N LEU A 100 4.67 -0.55 -3.37
CA LEU A 100 4.48 0.79 -3.97
C LEU A 100 4.19 0.69 -5.47
N ILE A 101 4.86 -0.21 -6.19
CA ILE A 101 4.57 -0.48 -7.61
C ILE A 101 3.13 -0.97 -7.76
N THR A 102 2.69 -1.93 -6.94
CA THR A 102 1.30 -2.41 -6.93
C THR A 102 0.31 -1.26 -6.74
N TYR A 103 0.50 -0.42 -5.72
CA TYR A 103 -0.34 0.77 -5.49
C TYR A 103 -0.39 1.69 -6.73
N THR A 104 0.77 2.00 -7.32
CA THR A 104 0.82 2.93 -8.46
C THR A 104 0.19 2.39 -9.74
N ALA A 105 0.31 1.09 -10.01
CA ALA A 105 -0.33 0.45 -11.16
C ALA A 105 -1.85 0.62 -11.08
N GLU A 106 -2.42 0.44 -9.90
CA GLU A 106 -3.87 0.52 -9.71
C GLU A 106 -4.40 1.94 -9.65
N ALA A 107 -3.62 2.88 -9.10
CA ALA A 107 -3.94 4.30 -9.19
C ALA A 107 -3.96 4.77 -10.65
N HIS A 108 -3.05 4.24 -11.49
CA HIS A 108 -3.02 4.52 -12.93
C HIS A 108 -4.21 3.90 -13.66
N ASP A 109 -4.57 2.66 -13.34
CA ASP A 109 -5.75 1.97 -13.93
C ASP A 109 -7.06 2.67 -13.54
N ALA A 110 -7.21 3.10 -12.28
CA ALA A 110 -8.37 3.87 -11.85
C ALA A 110 -8.49 5.20 -12.62
N LYS A 111 -7.36 5.89 -12.81
CA LYS A 111 -7.31 7.14 -13.58
C LYS A 111 -7.69 6.90 -15.05
N THR A 112 -7.05 5.94 -15.72
CA THR A 112 -7.35 5.63 -17.13
C THR A 112 -8.80 5.21 -17.33
N ASN A 113 -9.36 4.36 -16.46
CA ASN A 113 -10.77 3.96 -16.52
C ASN A 113 -11.74 5.15 -16.33
N SER A 114 -11.42 6.10 -15.45
CA SER A 114 -12.25 7.31 -15.28
C SER A 114 -12.22 8.24 -16.51
N PHE A 115 -11.07 8.33 -17.20
CA PHE A 115 -10.96 9.06 -18.47
C PHE A 115 -11.77 8.39 -19.59
N SER A 116 -11.75 7.06 -19.67
CA SER A 116 -12.53 6.33 -20.68
C SER A 116 -14.03 6.51 -20.50
N GLN A 117 -14.54 6.59 -19.28
CA GLN A 117 -15.98 6.80 -19.03
C GLN A 117 -16.45 8.24 -19.29
N GLY A 118 -15.57 9.24 -19.16
CA GLY A 118 -15.88 10.65 -19.44
C GLY A 118 -16.12 10.97 -20.92
N ASN A 119 -15.81 10.06 -21.84
CA ASN A 119 -15.96 10.26 -23.29
C ASN A 119 -17.25 9.67 -23.89
N TYR A 120 -18.11 9.05 -23.10
CA TYR A 120 -19.43 8.60 -23.57
C TYR A 120 -20.51 9.65 -23.27
N ILE A 121 -20.42 10.83 -23.88
CA ILE A 121 -21.59 11.71 -24.00
C ILE A 121 -22.46 11.10 -25.11
N PHE A 122 -23.55 10.43 -24.71
CA PHE A 122 -24.57 9.98 -25.65
C PHE A 122 -25.18 11.21 -26.33
N HIS A 123 -24.83 11.43 -27.60
CA HIS A 123 -25.63 12.25 -28.49
C HIS A 123 -26.89 11.46 -28.84
N THR A 124 -27.96 11.65 -28.06
CA THR A 124 -29.30 11.25 -28.48
C THR A 124 -29.73 12.19 -29.60
N SER A 125 -29.88 11.63 -30.80
CA SER A 125 -30.49 12.30 -31.97
C SER A 125 -32.00 12.30 -31.88
#